data_AF-A0A946QRL1-F1
#
_entry.id   AF-A0A946QRL1-F1
#
_cell.length_a   1.000
_cell.length_b   1.000
_cell.length_c   1.000
_cell.angle_alpha   90.00
_cell.angle_beta   90.00
_cell.angle_gamma   90.00
#
_symmetry.space_group_name_H-M   'P 1'
#
loop_
_entity.id
_entity.type
_entity.pdbx_description
1 polymer ?
#
loop_
_entity_poly.entity_id
_entity_poly.type
_entity_poly.pdbx_seq_one_letter_code
_entity_poly.pdbx_strand_id
1 'polypeptide(L)'
;MNHQLSKQSRRVWIIINYISVTLLVFFFYFARFLEKPIVFFIGGGLAILIAGATFYKTFVKTQLWKIVHSAKSELDERQMQVVLNALRYSYSAFAIITLLLIYGFALVDKETINVLVAACILYLAHTLPAAVVGWTEKVI
;
A
#
# COMPACT_ATOMS: atom_id res chain seq x y z
N MET A 1 -18.89 6.55 -18.70
CA MET A 1 -18.28 7.83 -18.28
C MET A 1 -17.24 7.56 -17.20
N ASN A 2 -15.95 7.60 -17.56
CA ASN A 2 -14.86 7.44 -16.60
C ASN A 2 -14.73 8.71 -15.75
N HIS A 3 -15.20 8.67 -14.51
CA HIS A 3 -14.86 9.69 -13.52
C HIS A 3 -13.37 9.59 -13.20
N GLN A 4 -12.54 10.31 -13.97
CA GLN A 4 -11.15 10.55 -13.62
C GLN A 4 -11.13 11.33 -12.30
N LEU A 5 -10.64 10.70 -11.24
CA LEU A 5 -10.42 11.39 -9.98
C LEU A 5 -9.40 12.50 -10.19
N SER A 6 -9.66 13.68 -9.64
CA SER A 6 -8.66 14.74 -9.64
C SER A 6 -7.37 14.25 -8.99
N LYS A 7 -6.22 14.78 -9.43
CA LYS A 7 -4.90 14.41 -8.88
C LYS A 7 -4.87 14.50 -7.35
N GLN A 8 -5.48 15.55 -6.80
CA GLN A 8 -5.58 15.75 -5.35
C GLN A 8 -6.44 14.67 -4.68
N SER A 9 -7.60 14.33 -5.26
CA SER A 9 -8.45 13.27 -4.73
C SER A 9 -7.71 11.93 -4.70
N ARG A 10 -7.01 11.58 -5.79
CA ARG A 10 -6.23 10.34 -5.89
C ARG A 10 -5.16 10.23 -4.80
N ARG A 11 -4.41 11.31 -4.55
CA ARG A 11 -3.40 11.37 -3.48
C ARG A 11 -4.00 11.13 -2.10
N VAL A 12 -5.15 11.74 -1.82
CA VAL A 12 -5.87 11.54 -0.55
C VAL A 12 -6.26 10.06 -0.40
N TRP A 13 -6.77 9.42 -1.46
CA TRP A 13 -7.12 8.00 -1.37
C TRP A 13 -5.91 7.07 -1.20
N ILE A 14 -4.76 7.39 -1.80
CA ILE A 14 -3.49 6.68 -1.54
C ILE A 14 -3.10 6.81 -0.06
N ILE A 15 -3.15 8.02 0.49
CA ILE A 15 -2.84 8.25 1.91
C ILE A 15 -3.77 7.45 2.81
N ILE A 16 -5.09 7.53 2.58
CA ILE A 16 -6.08 6.79 3.39
C ILE A 16 -5.82 5.29 3.30
N ASN A 17 -5.48 4.77 2.11
CA ASN A 17 -5.15 3.37 1.93
C ASN A 17 -3.95 2.96 2.79
N TYR A 18 -2.83 3.67 2.73
CA TYR A 18 -1.66 3.34 3.55
C TYR A 18 -1.89 3.54 5.05
N ILE A 19 -2.61 4.59 5.45
CA ILE A 19 -3.02 4.75 6.85
C ILE A 19 -3.85 3.54 7.31
N SER A 20 -4.78 3.05 6.50
CA SER A 20 -5.60 1.89 6.87
C SER A 20 -4.79 0.61 7.02
N VAL A 21 -3.77 0.38 6.17
CA VAL A 21 -2.85 -0.77 6.31
C VAL A 21 -1.98 -0.63 7.57
N THR A 22 -1.48 0.58 7.88
CA THR A 22 -0.75 0.82 9.13
C THR A 22 -1.63 0.62 10.35
N LEU A 23 -2.88 1.09 10.33
CA LEU A 23 -3.84 0.89 11.40
C LEU A 23 -4.18 -0.59 11.61
N LEU A 24 -4.24 -1.38 10.53
CA LEU A 24 -4.43 -2.82 10.63
C LEU A 24 -3.31 -3.49 11.44
N VAL A 25 -2.06 -3.18 11.13
CA VAL A 25 -0.90 -3.68 11.89
C VAL A 25 -0.94 -3.20 13.35
N PHE A 26 -1.24 -1.91 13.56
CA PHE A 26 -1.37 -1.33 14.89
C PHE A 26 -2.43 -2.05 15.73
N PHE A 27 -3.65 -2.19 15.21
CA PHE A 27 -4.73 -2.85 15.94
C PHE A 27 -4.42 -4.31 16.24
N PHE A 28 -3.77 -5.02 15.31
CA PHE A 28 -3.37 -6.40 15.55
C PHE A 28 -2.39 -6.55 16.73
N TYR A 29 -1.35 -5.71 16.79
CA TYR A 29 -0.38 -5.78 17.89
C TYR A 29 -0.97 -5.29 19.21
N PHE A 30 -1.78 -4.24 19.20
CA PHE A 30 -2.46 -3.78 20.42
C PHE A 30 -3.49 -4.79 20.94
N ALA A 31 -4.19 -5.51 20.05
CA ALA A 31 -5.09 -6.60 20.45
C ALA A 31 -4.37 -7.71 21.21
N ARG A 32 -3.10 -7.99 20.84
CA ARG A 32 -2.28 -9.00 21.53
C ARG A 32 -1.79 -8.53 22.90
N PHE A 33 -1.61 -7.23 23.09
CA PHE A 33 -1.09 -6.68 24.34
C PHE A 33 -2.18 -6.40 25.38
N LEU A 34 -3.42 -6.14 24.94
CA LEU A 34 -4.51 -5.70 25.83
C LEU A 34 -5.54 -6.81 26.09
N GLU A 35 -5.98 -6.93 27.34
CA GLU A 35 -6.95 -7.93 27.82
C GLU A 35 -8.35 -7.83 27.18
N LYS A 36 -8.67 -6.71 26.51
CA LYS A 36 -9.95 -6.49 25.81
C LYS A 36 -9.77 -6.49 24.29
N PRO A 37 -9.56 -7.67 23.67
CA PRO A 37 -9.17 -7.75 22.27
C PRO A 37 -10.31 -7.39 21.30
N ILE A 38 -11.57 -7.38 21.73
CA ILE A 38 -12.72 -7.25 20.83
C ILE A 38 -12.78 -5.89 20.11
N VAL A 39 -12.44 -4.79 20.79
CA VAL A 39 -12.42 -3.45 20.18
C VAL A 39 -11.35 -3.38 19.09
N PHE A 40 -10.20 -3.98 19.32
CA PHE A 40 -9.10 -4.03 18.36
C PHE A 40 -9.39 -4.98 17.20
N PHE A 41 -10.10 -6.07 17.42
CA PHE A 41 -10.60 -6.92 16.33
C PHE A 41 -11.60 -6.18 15.43
N ILE A 42 -12.55 -5.45 16.02
CA ILE A 42 -13.49 -4.61 15.27
C ILE A 42 -12.73 -3.54 14.49
N GLY A 43 -11.79 -2.84 15.14
CA GLY A 43 -10.93 -1.85 14.49
C GLY A 43 -10.11 -2.42 13.33
N GLY A 44 -9.50 -3.58 13.52
CA GLY A 44 -8.75 -4.31 12.48
C GLY A 44 -9.64 -4.73 11.32
N GLY A 45 -10.84 -5.24 11.60
CA GLY A 45 -11.83 -5.56 10.57
C GLY A 45 -12.24 -4.33 9.74
N LEU A 46 -12.51 -3.21 10.41
CA LEU A 46 -12.80 -1.93 9.73
C LEU A 46 -11.60 -1.44 8.90
N ALA A 47 -10.38 -1.56 9.42
CA ALA A 47 -9.17 -1.18 8.70
C ALA A 47 -9.00 -2.00 7.41
N ILE A 48 -9.27 -3.31 7.43
CA ILE A 48 -9.26 -4.16 6.22
C ILE A 48 -10.32 -3.70 5.21
N LEU A 49 -11.54 -3.43 5.66
CA LEU A 49 -12.61 -2.96 4.78
C LEU A 49 -12.27 -1.62 4.12
N ILE A 50 -11.72 -0.69 4.90
CA ILE A 50 -11.24 0.60 4.39
C ILE A 50 -10.08 0.40 3.42
N ALA A 51 -9.11 -0.46 3.74
CA ALA A 51 -8.00 -0.78 2.85
C ALA A 51 -8.49 -1.36 1.51
N GLY A 52 -9.43 -2.30 1.54
CA GLY A 52 -10.02 -2.89 0.33
C GLY A 52 -10.82 -1.87 -0.50
N ALA A 53 -11.68 -1.08 0.16
CA ALA A 53 -12.48 -0.07 -0.52
C ALA A 53 -11.62 1.03 -1.17
N THR A 54 -10.60 1.50 -0.43
CA THR A 54 -9.65 2.49 -0.94
C THR A 54 -8.74 1.91 -2.01
N PHE A 55 -8.33 0.63 -1.90
CA PHE A 55 -7.58 -0.06 -2.94
C PHE A 55 -8.34 -0.07 -4.26
N TYR A 56 -9.59 -0.53 -4.22
CA TYR A 56 -10.44 -0.59 -5.40
C TYR A 56 -10.62 0.79 -6.03
N LYS A 57 -10.96 1.80 -5.21
CA LYS A 57 -11.20 3.16 -5.69
C LYS A 57 -9.94 3.83 -6.26
N THR A 58 -8.77 3.53 -5.67
CA THR A 58 -7.52 4.23 -5.99
C THR A 58 -6.73 3.57 -7.09
N PHE A 59 -6.66 2.24 -7.12
CA PHE A 59 -5.75 1.50 -8.01
C PHE A 59 -6.50 0.75 -9.11
N VAL A 60 -7.64 0.15 -8.79
CA VAL A 60 -8.44 -0.62 -9.77
C VAL A 60 -9.24 0.33 -10.66
N LYS A 61 -10.06 1.20 -10.05
CA LYS A 61 -10.92 2.14 -10.80
C LYS A 61 -10.13 3.11 -11.67
N THR A 62 -8.93 3.51 -11.23
CA THR A 62 -8.04 4.42 -11.97
C THR A 62 -7.12 3.71 -12.96
N GLN A 63 -7.18 2.38 -13.05
CA GLN A 63 -6.30 1.54 -13.88
C GLN A 63 -4.81 1.60 -13.54
N LEU A 64 -4.41 2.28 -12.45
CA LEU A 64 -3.00 2.30 -12.00
C LEU A 64 -2.47 0.90 -11.70
N TRP A 65 -3.31 0.04 -11.11
CA TRP A 65 -2.95 -1.37 -10.86
C TRP A 65 -2.60 -2.08 -12.17
N LYS A 66 -3.43 -1.90 -13.20
CA LYS A 66 -3.23 -2.53 -14.50
C LYS A 66 -1.94 -2.05 -15.14
N ILE A 67 -1.70 -0.73 -15.17
CA ILE A 67 -0.53 -0.13 -15.82
C ILE A 67 0.79 -0.68 -15.25
N VAL A 68 0.91 -0.80 -13.92
CA VAL A 68 2.16 -1.28 -13.31
C VAL A 68 2.34 -2.80 -13.37
N HIS A 69 1.27 -3.56 -13.65
CA HIS A 69 1.31 -5.03 -13.78
C HIS A 69 1.16 -5.52 -15.24
N SER A 70 0.97 -4.60 -16.19
CA SER A 70 0.88 -4.92 -17.61
C SER A 70 2.23 -5.38 -18.14
N ALA A 71 2.19 -6.30 -19.10
CA ALA A 71 3.41 -6.77 -19.75
C ALA A 71 4.07 -5.64 -20.56
N LYS A 72 5.39 -5.71 -20.73
CA LYS A 72 6.15 -4.70 -21.48
C LYS A 72 5.63 -4.46 -22.90
N SER A 73 5.08 -5.49 -23.55
CA SER A 73 4.47 -5.41 -24.89
C SER A 73 3.14 -4.65 -24.93
N GLU A 74 2.48 -4.45 -23.78
CA GLU A 74 1.19 -3.76 -23.68
C GLU A 74 1.33 -2.27 -23.33
N LEU A 75 2.54 -1.82 -22.99
CA LEU A 75 2.82 -0.45 -22.58
C LEU A 75 3.43 0.33 -23.74
N ASP A 76 2.92 1.53 -23.98
CA ASP A 76 3.60 2.47 -24.86
C ASP A 76 4.94 2.94 -24.26
N GLU A 77 5.80 3.55 -25.08
CA GLU A 77 7.14 3.98 -24.64
C GLU A 77 7.10 4.96 -23.45
N ARG A 78 6.08 5.84 -23.40
CA ARG A 78 5.91 6.80 -22.33
C ARG A 78 5.48 6.11 -21.03
N GLN A 79 4.50 5.21 -21.10
CA GLN A 79 4.02 4.42 -19.98
C GLN A 79 5.15 3.53 -19.44
N MET A 80 5.94 2.93 -20.32
CA MET A 80 7.13 2.17 -19.96
C MET A 80 8.11 3.01 -19.13
N GLN A 81 8.46 4.21 -19.60
CA GLN A 81 9.35 5.11 -18.86
C GLN A 81 8.77 5.51 -17.49
N VAL A 82 7.48 5.81 -17.42
CA VAL A 82 6.79 6.15 -16.17
C VAL A 82 6.82 4.97 -15.19
N VAL A 83 6.49 3.75 -15.65
CA VAL A 83 6.47 2.54 -14.83
C VAL A 83 7.88 2.18 -14.35
N LEU A 84 8.90 2.25 -15.21
CA LEU A 84 10.28 1.98 -14.83
C LEU A 84 10.80 2.96 -13.77
N ASN A 85 10.50 4.25 -13.95
CA ASN A 85 10.85 5.27 -12.96
C ASN A 85 10.14 5.00 -11.63
N ALA A 86 8.83 4.71 -11.67
CA ALA A 86 8.06 4.39 -10.48
C ALA A 86 8.60 3.14 -9.76
N LEU A 87 8.87 2.06 -10.50
CA LEU A 87 9.47 0.83 -9.96
C LEU A 87 10.80 1.09 -9.26
N ARG A 88 11.69 1.90 -9.87
CA ARG A 88 12.99 2.24 -9.27
C ARG A 88 12.84 2.98 -7.94
N TYR A 89 11.95 3.98 -7.89
CA TYR A 89 11.68 4.72 -6.66
C TYR A 89 11.01 3.83 -5.61
N SER A 90 10.02 3.03 -6.00
CA SER A 90 9.30 2.12 -5.11
C SER A 90 10.21 1.05 -4.55
N TYR A 91 11.11 0.46 -5.35
CA TYR A 91 12.06 -0.53 -4.85
C TYR A 91 12.99 0.07 -3.79
N SER A 92 13.52 1.27 -4.04
CA SER A 92 14.40 1.96 -3.08
C SER A 92 13.67 2.27 -1.77
N ALA A 93 12.45 2.81 -1.86
CA ALA A 93 11.63 3.11 -0.69
C ALA A 93 11.21 1.84 0.06
N PHE A 94 10.78 0.80 -0.66
CA PHE A 94 10.41 -0.49 -0.09
C PHE A 94 11.59 -1.13 0.66
N ALA A 95 12.78 -1.15 0.07
CA ALA A 95 13.97 -1.69 0.72
C ALA A 95 14.28 -0.96 2.02
N ILE A 96 14.24 0.37 2.02
CA ILE A 96 14.45 1.19 3.23
C ILE A 96 13.38 0.88 4.28
N ILE A 97 12.10 0.88 3.91
CA ILE A 97 10.98 0.59 4.83
C ILE A 97 11.12 -0.82 5.43
N THR A 98 11.39 -1.82 4.59
CA THR A 98 11.55 -3.21 5.03
C THR A 98 12.76 -3.36 5.95
N LEU A 99 13.89 -2.72 5.66
CA LEU A 99 15.06 -2.73 6.56
C LEU A 99 14.75 -2.09 7.91
N LEU A 100 14.08 -0.92 7.92
CA LEU A 100 13.67 -0.26 9.16
C LEU A 100 12.72 -1.14 9.98
N LEU A 101 11.78 -1.83 9.33
CA LEU A 101 10.90 -2.78 10.01
C LEU A 101 11.68 -3.95 10.60
N ILE A 102 12.56 -4.59 9.82
CA ILE A 102 13.37 -5.73 10.29
C ILE A 102 14.22 -5.31 11.49
N TYR A 103 14.93 -4.19 11.42
CA TYR A 103 15.72 -3.69 12.54
C TYR A 103 14.85 -3.31 13.74
N GLY A 104 13.68 -2.71 13.51
CA GLY A 104 12.72 -2.41 14.57
C GLY A 104 12.27 -3.66 15.32
N PHE A 105 11.93 -4.73 14.60
CA PHE A 105 11.60 -6.03 15.21
C PHE A 105 12.79 -6.66 15.94
N ALA A 106 13.99 -6.60 15.35
CA ALA A 106 15.21 -7.11 15.98
C ALA A 106 15.55 -6.41 17.30
N LEU A 107 15.29 -5.10 17.42
CA LEU A 107 15.55 -4.34 18.65
C LEU A 107 14.52 -4.58 19.77
N VAL A 108 13.30 -4.99 19.44
CA VAL A 108 12.22 -5.20 20.42
C VAL A 108 12.30 -6.60 21.07
N ASP A 109 13.16 -7.48 20.56
CA ASP A 109 13.59 -8.78 21.12
C ASP A 109 12.47 -9.76 21.54
N LYS A 110 11.23 -9.45 21.15
CA LYS A 110 10.01 -10.16 21.60
C LYS A 110 9.06 -10.57 20.49
N GLU A 111 9.25 -10.10 19.26
CA GLU A 111 8.30 -10.35 18.18
C GLU A 111 9.03 -10.69 16.87
N THR A 112 8.63 -11.81 16.26
CA THR A 112 9.02 -12.16 14.90
C THR A 112 8.08 -11.51 13.89
N ILE A 113 8.54 -11.36 12.65
CA ILE A 113 7.67 -10.93 11.54
C ILE A 113 6.63 -12.02 11.31
N ASN A 114 5.40 -11.76 11.77
CA ASN A 114 4.29 -12.69 11.58
C ASN A 114 3.67 -12.57 10.17
N VAL A 115 2.75 -13.48 9.87
CA VAL A 115 2.06 -13.57 8.58
C VAL A 115 1.31 -12.29 8.21
N LEU A 116 0.71 -11.58 9.18
CA LEU A 116 -0.01 -10.32 8.90
C LEU A 116 0.96 -9.22 8.45
N VAL A 117 2.07 -9.05 9.16
CA VAL A 117 3.09 -8.05 8.80
C VAL A 117 3.69 -8.40 7.45
N ALA A 118 4.01 -9.68 7.21
CA ALA A 118 4.49 -10.14 5.91
C ALA A 118 3.48 -9.83 4.79
N ALA A 119 2.18 -10.08 5.01
CA ALA A 119 1.13 -9.74 4.05
C ALA A 119 1.04 -8.22 3.79
N CYS A 120 1.19 -7.38 4.82
CA CYS A 120 1.21 -5.92 4.66
C CYS A 120 2.45 -5.43 3.89
N ILE A 121 3.61 -6.03 4.13
CA ILE A 121 4.85 -5.75 3.39
C ILE A 121 4.67 -6.14 1.91
N LEU A 122 4.13 -7.32 1.63
CA LEU A 122 3.83 -7.75 0.26
C LEU A 122 2.81 -6.82 -0.40
N TYR A 123 1.75 -6.46 0.30
CA TYR A 123 0.76 -5.50 -0.19
C TYR A 123 1.41 -4.17 -0.56
N LEU A 124 2.30 -3.65 0.30
CA LEU A 124 3.07 -2.44 0.03
C LEU A 124 3.94 -2.61 -1.22
N ALA A 125 4.67 -3.72 -1.35
CA ALA A 125 5.54 -3.99 -2.51
C ALA A 125 4.77 -3.91 -3.83
N HIS A 126 3.55 -4.45 -3.89
CA HIS A 126 2.73 -4.47 -5.10
C HIS A 126 1.98 -3.16 -5.39
N THR A 127 1.66 -2.38 -4.35
CA THR A 127 0.89 -1.14 -4.52
C THR A 127 1.78 0.09 -4.65
N LEU A 128 3.01 0.07 -4.14
CA LEU A 128 3.90 1.22 -4.11
C LEU A 128 4.25 1.77 -5.51
N PRO A 129 4.53 0.94 -6.54
CA PRO A 129 4.73 1.44 -7.91
C PRO A 129 3.50 2.18 -8.42
N ALA A 130 2.31 1.59 -8.24
CA ALA A 130 1.05 2.21 -8.63
C ALA A 130 0.79 3.52 -7.89
N ALA A 131 1.13 3.57 -6.59
CA ALA A 131 1.00 4.78 -5.79
C ALA A 131 1.96 5.88 -6.25
N VAL A 132 3.20 5.56 -6.59
CA VAL A 132 4.16 6.53 -7.14
C VAL A 132 3.65 7.10 -8.46
N VAL A 133 3.21 6.26 -9.39
CA VAL A 133 2.58 6.71 -10.65
C VAL A 133 1.37 7.60 -10.37
N GLY A 134 0.49 7.15 -9.46
CA GLY A 134 -0.68 7.92 -9.03
C GLY A 134 -0.34 9.23 -8.31
N TRP A 135 0.87 9.38 -7.79
CA TRP A 135 1.30 10.60 -7.11
C TRP A 135 1.91 11.62 -8.07
N THR A 136 2.70 11.15 -9.04
CA THR A 136 3.48 11.99 -9.95
C THR A 136 2.67 12.43 -11.17
N GLU A 137 1.97 11.50 -11.81
CA GLU A 137 1.36 11.75 -13.13
C GLU A 137 0.09 12.59 -13.04
N LYS A 138 -0.13 13.48 -14.01
CA LYS A 138 -1.33 14.33 -14.02
C LYS A 138 -2.56 13.56 -14.49
N VAL A 139 -2.45 12.72 -15.51
CA VAL A 139 -3.47 11.81 -16.05
C VAL A 139 -2.72 10.74 -16.87
N ILE A 140 -3.10 9.46 -16.74
CA ILE A 140 -2.81 8.42 -17.74
C ILE A 140 -4.10 8.15 -18.49
#